data_AF-A0A7W5GR32-F1
#
_entry.id   AF-A0A7W5GR32-F1
#
_cell.length_a   1.000
_cell.length_b   1.000
_cell.length_c   1.000
_cell.angle_alpha   90.00
_cell.angle_beta   90.00
_cell.angle_gamma   90.00
#
_symmetry.space_group_name_H-M   'P 1'
#
loop_
_entity.id
_entity.type
_entity.pdbx_description
1 polymer ?
#
loop_
_entity_poly.entity_id
_entity_poly.type
_entity_poly.pdbx_seq_one_letter_code
_entity_poly.pdbx_strand_id
1 'polypeptide(L)'
;MARARFIEDLVAEQAGHGLTQYVILGAGLDTFAQRRPEIASRLHVFEVDPPGPQAWKRQRLDELGFGTPEWLHFVPVDFEARESWLDGLRKAGFDESKPAIVVSTGVSMYLSKEANAATLRQVAALAPGSMFAMTFLLPLDMAEPDVRPGLEMAEKGARASGTPFISFFKPQEMVQMARDAGFSDARHVSAADLTERYFKDRPDGLRPPINAEELLLAQR
;
A
#
# COMPACT_ATOMS: atom_id res chain seq x y z
N MET A 1 -10.48 -3.56 -8.86
CA MET A 1 -9.06 -3.62 -9.30
C MET A 1 -8.36 -4.74 -8.54
N ALA A 2 -7.47 -5.50 -9.19
CA ALA A 2 -6.79 -6.67 -8.59
C ALA A 2 -5.97 -6.32 -7.34
N ARG A 3 -5.23 -5.20 -7.40
CA ARG A 3 -4.43 -4.64 -6.31
C ARG A 3 -5.24 -4.47 -5.01
N ALA A 4 -6.33 -3.69 -5.08
CA ALA A 4 -7.19 -3.45 -3.92
C ALA A 4 -7.79 -4.75 -3.38
N ARG A 5 -8.26 -5.64 -4.27
CA ARG A 5 -8.84 -6.93 -3.85
C ARG A 5 -7.82 -7.82 -3.13
N PHE A 6 -6.58 -7.89 -3.63
CA PHE A 6 -5.52 -8.65 -2.98
C PHE A 6 -5.22 -8.16 -1.56
N ILE A 7 -5.12 -6.84 -1.38
CA ILE A 7 -4.92 -6.23 -0.07
C ILE A 7 -6.11 -6.50 0.84
N GLU A 8 -7.34 -6.32 0.36
CA GLU A 8 -8.54 -6.55 1.17
C GLU A 8 -8.70 -8.01 1.60
N ASP A 9 -8.38 -8.97 0.73
CA ASP A 9 -8.38 -10.38 1.07
C ASP A 9 -7.33 -10.69 2.16
N LEU A 10 -6.13 -10.10 2.06
CA LEU A 10 -5.08 -10.21 3.08
C LEU A 10 -5.55 -9.63 4.43
N VAL A 11 -6.14 -8.43 4.41
CA VAL A 11 -6.66 -7.78 5.63
C VAL A 11 -7.77 -8.60 6.26
N ALA A 12 -8.70 -9.12 5.45
CA ALA A 12 -9.79 -9.97 5.92
C ALA A 12 -9.28 -11.26 6.58
N GLU A 13 -8.31 -11.92 5.93
CA GLU A 13 -7.69 -13.16 6.43
C GLU A 13 -7.01 -12.93 7.78
N GLN A 14 -6.13 -11.93 7.86
CA GLN A 14 -5.36 -11.65 9.07
C GLN A 14 -6.23 -11.10 10.21
N ALA A 15 -7.27 -10.31 9.90
CA ALA A 15 -8.28 -9.93 10.88
C ALA A 15 -9.01 -11.17 11.44
N GLY A 16 -9.27 -12.17 10.59
CA GLY A 16 -9.81 -13.47 11.00
C GLY A 16 -8.89 -14.26 11.94
N HIS A 17 -7.57 -14.03 11.86
CA HIS A 17 -6.56 -14.59 12.77
C HIS A 17 -6.32 -13.74 14.03
N GLY A 18 -7.10 -12.67 14.22
CA GLY A 18 -7.06 -11.85 15.45
C GLY A 18 -6.10 -10.67 15.39
N LEU A 19 -5.54 -10.33 14.23
CA LEU A 19 -4.78 -9.09 14.05
C LEU A 19 -5.72 -7.88 14.09
N THR A 20 -5.40 -6.88 14.90
CA THR A 20 -6.32 -5.75 15.19
C THR A 20 -5.86 -4.38 14.68
N GLN A 21 -4.70 -4.25 14.03
CA GLN A 21 -4.17 -2.97 13.57
C GLN A 21 -3.89 -2.98 12.06
N TYR A 22 -4.49 -2.04 11.33
CA TYR A 22 -4.31 -1.91 9.90
C TYR A 22 -3.84 -0.49 9.55
N VAL A 23 -2.66 -0.37 8.95
CA VAL A 23 -2.05 0.91 8.57
C VAL A 23 -2.02 1.03 7.05
N ILE A 24 -2.53 2.13 6.53
CA ILE A 24 -2.50 2.48 5.10
C ILE A 24 -1.59 3.70 4.93
N LEU A 25 -0.40 3.48 4.36
CA LEU A 25 0.55 4.52 4.01
C LEU A 25 0.19 5.12 2.65
N GLY A 26 0.08 6.45 2.59
CA GLY A 26 -0.39 7.15 1.39
C GLY A 26 -1.86 6.82 1.10
N ALA A 27 -2.71 6.91 2.13
CA ALA A 27 -4.09 6.45 2.06
C ALA A 27 -4.90 7.15 0.96
N GLY A 28 -4.61 8.41 0.64
CA GLY A 28 -5.28 9.17 -0.40
C GLY A 28 -6.80 9.11 -0.25
N LEU A 29 -7.44 8.58 -1.29
CA LEU A 29 -8.89 8.38 -1.35
C LEU A 29 -9.30 6.91 -1.17
N ASP A 30 -8.48 6.08 -0.50
CA ASP A 30 -8.91 4.74 -0.11
C ASP A 30 -10.23 4.85 0.67
N THR A 31 -11.13 3.90 0.48
CA THR A 31 -12.44 3.87 1.11
C THR A 31 -12.70 2.52 1.78
N PHE A 32 -11.66 1.75 2.09
CA PHE A 32 -11.76 0.45 2.76
C PHE A 32 -12.66 0.54 4.01
N ALA A 33 -12.41 1.51 4.89
CA ALA A 33 -13.19 1.72 6.11
C ALA A 33 -14.69 1.91 5.83
N GLN A 34 -15.04 2.61 4.76
CA GLN A 34 -16.44 2.88 4.38
C GLN A 34 -17.06 1.72 3.60
N ARG A 35 -16.27 1.03 2.76
CA ARG A 35 -16.75 -0.05 1.87
C ARG A 35 -16.86 -1.39 2.58
N ARG A 36 -16.06 -1.62 3.62
CA ARG A 36 -15.94 -2.88 4.36
C ARG A 36 -16.13 -2.70 5.88
N PRO A 37 -17.19 -2.02 6.35
CA PRO A 37 -17.38 -1.71 7.76
C PRO A 37 -17.45 -2.96 8.65
N GLU A 38 -17.91 -4.09 8.11
CA GLU A 38 -18.02 -5.38 8.82
C GLU A 38 -16.66 -5.97 9.22
N ILE A 39 -15.61 -5.64 8.48
CA ILE A 39 -14.22 -6.00 8.79
C ILE A 39 -13.54 -4.84 9.51
N ALA A 40 -13.67 -3.63 8.97
CA ALA A 40 -12.96 -2.44 9.46
C ALA A 40 -13.31 -2.12 10.91
N SER A 41 -14.55 -2.33 11.35
CA SER A 41 -14.96 -2.13 12.76
C SER A 41 -14.32 -3.06 13.77
N ARG A 42 -13.61 -4.11 13.32
CA ARG A 42 -12.84 -5.04 14.17
C ARG A 42 -11.36 -4.67 14.25
N LEU A 43 -10.95 -3.62 13.53
CA LEU A 43 -9.58 -3.16 13.39
C LEU A 43 -9.47 -1.72 13.87
N HIS A 44 -8.30 -1.34 14.39
CA HIS A 44 -7.88 0.05 14.39
C HIS A 44 -7.27 0.35 13.03
N VAL A 45 -7.99 1.10 12.20
CA VAL A 45 -7.55 1.49 10.85
C VAL A 45 -6.87 2.85 10.93
N PHE A 46 -5.60 2.91 10.55
CA PHE A 46 -4.80 4.13 10.53
C PHE A 46 -4.53 4.53 9.09
N GLU A 47 -5.00 5.69 8.69
CA GLU A 47 -4.74 6.27 7.38
C GLU A 47 -3.66 7.35 7.50
N VAL A 48 -2.48 7.07 6.96
CA VAL A 48 -1.34 7.99 6.96
C VAL A 48 -1.27 8.70 5.62
N ASP A 49 -1.37 10.03 5.63
CA ASP A 49 -1.35 10.85 4.42
C ASP A 49 -1.07 12.33 4.74
N PRO A 50 -0.66 13.19 3.79
CA PRO A 50 -0.47 14.60 4.06
C PRO A 50 -1.72 15.31 4.58
N PRO A 51 -1.57 16.35 5.42
CA PRO A 51 -2.69 17.02 6.08
C PRO A 51 -3.79 17.52 5.13
N GLY A 52 -3.42 18.04 3.96
CA GLY A 52 -4.34 18.65 3.00
C GLY A 52 -5.36 17.67 2.41
N PRO A 53 -4.93 16.66 1.62
CA PRO A 53 -5.82 15.63 1.08
C PRO A 53 -6.65 14.93 2.16
N GLN A 54 -6.05 14.66 3.32
CA GLN A 54 -6.73 14.01 4.43
C GLN A 54 -7.83 14.88 5.05
N ALA A 55 -7.62 16.19 5.19
CA ALA A 55 -8.64 17.13 5.64
C ALA A 55 -9.82 17.19 4.66
N TRP A 56 -9.54 17.23 3.35
CA TRP A 56 -10.58 17.19 2.32
C TRP A 56 -11.41 15.90 2.41
N LYS A 57 -10.76 14.74 2.54
CA LYS A 57 -11.44 13.45 2.67
C LYS A 57 -12.34 13.41 3.90
N ARG A 58 -11.86 13.84 5.07
CA ARG A 58 -12.67 13.92 6.30
C ARG A 58 -13.95 14.74 6.10
N GLN A 59 -13.81 15.95 5.56
CA GLN A 59 -14.96 16.80 5.25
C GLN A 59 -15.97 16.09 4.34
N ARG A 60 -15.49 15.42 3.28
CA ARG A 60 -16.36 14.69 2.35
C ARG A 60 -17.07 13.50 3.00
N LEU A 61 -16.42 12.80 3.93
CA LEU A 61 -17.05 11.71 4.68
C LEU A 61 -18.16 12.22 5.60
N ASP A 62 -17.96 13.36 6.26
CA ASP A 62 -18.97 14.00 7.09
C ASP A 62 -20.17 14.47 6.25
N GLU A 63 -19.92 15.16 5.12
CA GLU A 63 -20.96 15.64 4.20
C GLU A 63 -21.80 14.50 3.60
N LEU A 64 -21.22 13.30 3.45
CA LEU A 64 -21.90 12.12 2.94
C LEU A 64 -22.56 11.27 4.04
N GLY A 65 -22.43 11.66 5.32
CA GLY A 65 -23.01 10.95 6.46
C GLY A 65 -22.26 9.69 6.89
N PHE A 66 -21.02 9.48 6.41
CA PHE A 66 -20.16 8.38 6.90
C PHE A 66 -19.51 8.71 8.23
N GLY A 67 -19.23 9.98 8.49
CA GLY A 67 -18.53 10.43 9.69
C GLY A 67 -17.12 9.82 9.81
N THR A 68 -16.57 9.88 11.03
CA THR A 68 -15.32 9.21 11.40
C THR A 68 -15.57 8.33 12.64
N PRO A 69 -15.74 7.01 12.47
CA PRO A 69 -15.87 6.09 13.60
C PRO A 69 -14.62 6.09 14.50
N GLU A 70 -14.76 5.75 15.78
CA GLU A 70 -13.64 5.74 16.76
C GLU A 70 -12.50 4.78 16.37
N TRP A 71 -12.77 3.80 15.53
CA TRP A 71 -11.79 2.83 15.04
C TRP A 71 -11.08 3.27 13.75
N LEU A 72 -11.48 4.41 13.15
CA LEU A 72 -10.83 5.02 11.99
C LEU A 72 -10.00 6.24 12.42
N HIS A 73 -8.68 6.10 12.30
CA HIS A 73 -7.69 7.07 12.74
C HIS A 73 -7.04 7.73 11.54
N PHE A 74 -7.22 9.04 11.39
CA PHE A 74 -6.52 9.80 10.38
C PHE A 74 -5.23 10.37 10.96
N VAL A 75 -4.09 10.05 10.33
CA VAL A 75 -2.75 10.36 10.82
C VAL A 75 -2.06 11.29 9.81
N PRO A 76 -2.10 12.62 10.03
CA PRO A 76 -1.56 13.59 9.09
C PRO A 76 -0.02 13.59 9.15
N VAL A 77 0.64 13.11 8.10
CA VAL A 77 2.11 13.04 8.00
C VAL A 77 2.55 13.35 6.58
N ASP A 78 3.61 14.13 6.45
CA ASP A 78 4.35 14.29 5.19
C ASP A 78 5.48 13.27 5.12
N PHE A 79 5.43 12.34 4.15
CA PHE A 79 6.43 11.28 3.98
C PHE A 79 7.82 11.80 3.57
N GLU A 80 7.92 13.00 3.01
CA GLU A 80 9.20 13.62 2.66
C GLU A 80 9.76 14.52 3.77
N ALA A 81 8.92 14.93 4.72
CA ALA A 81 9.37 15.62 5.91
C ALA A 81 10.15 14.66 6.82
N ARG A 82 11.03 15.22 7.66
CA ARG A 82 11.80 14.43 8.65
C ARG A 82 10.93 13.79 9.76
N GLU A 83 9.61 13.94 9.69
CA GLU A 83 8.69 13.40 10.68
C GLU A 83 8.46 11.91 10.44
N SER A 84 8.69 11.10 11.48
CA SER A 84 8.43 9.67 11.41
C SER A 84 6.93 9.42 11.41
N TRP A 85 6.40 8.77 10.37
CA TRP A 85 4.98 8.35 10.37
C TRP A 85 4.65 7.42 11.54
N LEU A 86 5.63 6.68 12.08
CA LEU A 86 5.46 5.90 13.30
C LEU A 86 5.14 6.78 14.52
N ASP A 87 5.71 7.99 14.61
CA ASP A 87 5.38 8.91 15.71
C ASP A 87 3.95 9.45 15.57
N GLY A 88 3.50 9.70 14.34
CA GLY A 88 2.11 10.02 14.03
C GLY A 88 1.16 8.90 14.47
N LEU A 89 1.51 7.65 14.12
CA LEU A 89 0.75 6.47 14.51
C LEU A 89 0.65 6.33 16.05
N ARG A 90 1.77 6.46 16.77
CA ARG A 90 1.79 6.40 18.25
C ARG A 90 0.84 7.42 18.87
N LYS A 91 0.87 8.67 18.37
CA LYS A 91 -0.03 9.75 18.82
C LYS A 91 -1.49 9.44 18.54
N ALA A 92 -1.77 8.70 17.47
CA ALA A 92 -3.11 8.25 17.09
C ALA A 92 -3.56 6.96 17.82
N GLY A 93 -2.72 6.38 18.69
CA GLY A 93 -3.08 5.20 19.48
C GLY A 93 -2.64 3.85 18.89
N PHE A 94 -1.72 3.85 17.92
CA PHE A 94 -1.07 2.62 17.45
C PHE A 94 -0.22 1.98 18.56
N ASP A 95 -0.37 0.68 18.73
CA ASP A 95 0.31 -0.13 19.73
C ASP A 95 1.42 -0.96 19.06
N GLU A 96 2.66 -0.49 19.15
CA GLU A 96 3.83 -1.17 18.59
C GLU A 96 4.16 -2.52 19.24
N SER A 97 3.55 -2.85 20.38
CA SER A 97 3.72 -4.16 21.01
C SER A 97 2.88 -5.26 20.33
N LYS A 98 1.96 -4.87 19.45
CA LYS A 98 1.06 -5.78 18.73
C LYS A 98 1.37 -5.81 17.22
N PRO A 99 1.16 -6.95 16.55
CA PRO A 99 1.37 -7.03 15.11
C PRO A 99 0.38 -6.14 14.36
N ALA A 100 0.82 -5.66 13.19
CA ALA A 100 0.01 -4.84 12.30
C ALA A 100 0.15 -5.30 10.85
N ILE A 101 -0.89 -5.05 10.05
CA ILE A 101 -0.79 -5.09 8.59
C ILE A 101 -0.50 -3.66 8.16
N VAL A 102 0.63 -3.47 7.50
CA VAL A 102 0.97 -2.19 6.87
C VAL A 102 0.82 -2.34 5.37
N VAL A 103 0.22 -1.36 4.73
CA VAL A 103 0.02 -1.34 3.27
C VAL A 103 0.52 -0.04 2.69
N SER A 104 1.20 -0.10 1.55
CA SER A 104 1.63 1.07 0.76
C SER A 104 1.44 0.80 -0.73
N THR A 105 0.27 1.15 -1.27
CA THR A 105 -0.05 0.91 -2.68
C THR A 105 -0.06 2.18 -3.50
N GLY A 106 0.67 2.19 -4.61
CA GLY A 106 0.76 3.34 -5.50
C GLY A 106 1.53 4.51 -4.90
N VAL A 107 2.49 4.24 -4.01
CA VAL A 107 3.30 5.26 -3.33
C VAL A 107 4.77 5.17 -3.72
N SER A 108 5.32 3.94 -3.79
CA SER A 108 6.76 3.70 -3.90
C SER A 108 7.42 4.36 -5.11
N MET A 109 6.69 4.53 -6.23
CA MET A 109 7.21 5.16 -7.44
C MET A 109 7.48 6.65 -7.29
N TYR A 110 6.85 7.32 -6.32
CA TYR A 110 7.04 8.74 -6.03
C TYR A 110 8.15 9.00 -5.02
N LEU A 111 8.59 7.96 -4.30
CA LEU A 111 9.61 8.06 -3.26
C LEU A 111 10.99 7.66 -3.81
N SER A 112 12.07 8.22 -3.27
CA SER A 112 13.41 7.74 -3.61
C SER A 112 13.64 6.29 -3.17
N LYS A 113 14.66 5.62 -3.70
CA LYS A 113 15.01 4.26 -3.25
C LYS A 113 15.39 4.23 -1.77
N GLU A 114 16.04 5.28 -1.28
CA GLU A 114 16.43 5.43 0.14
C GLU A 114 15.21 5.59 1.03
N ALA A 115 14.20 6.37 0.60
CA ALA A 115 12.95 6.53 1.32
C ALA A 115 12.16 5.20 1.37
N ASN A 116 12.04 4.49 0.25
CA ASN A 116 11.44 3.15 0.21
C ASN A 116 12.17 2.16 1.15
N ALA A 117 13.51 2.16 1.12
CA ALA A 117 14.31 1.34 2.03
C ALA A 117 14.14 1.73 3.51
N ALA A 118 13.95 3.02 3.80
CA ALA A 118 13.66 3.50 5.14
C ALA A 118 12.28 3.03 5.63
N THR A 119 11.25 3.09 4.78
CA THR A 119 9.92 2.55 5.08
C THR A 119 10.00 1.05 5.36
N LEU A 120 10.71 0.27 4.53
CA LEU A 120 10.93 -1.15 4.75
C LEU A 120 11.55 -1.42 6.13
N ARG A 121 12.61 -0.69 6.51
CA ARG A 121 13.26 -0.83 7.83
C ARG A 121 12.33 -0.47 8.99
N GLN A 122 11.54 0.59 8.84
CA GLN A 122 10.58 1.01 9.86
C GLN A 122 9.50 -0.04 10.08
N VAL A 123 8.96 -0.64 9.02
CA VAL A 123 7.96 -1.70 9.15
C VAL A 123 8.57 -3.01 9.67
N ALA A 124 9.80 -3.36 9.26
CA ALA A 124 10.53 -4.52 9.79
C ALA A 124 10.88 -4.39 11.29
N ALA A 125 10.84 -3.18 11.85
CA ALA A 125 11.05 -2.94 13.28
C ALA A 125 9.79 -3.12 14.14
N LEU A 126 8.61 -3.35 13.53
CA LEU A 126 7.36 -3.59 14.25
C LEU A 126 7.34 -4.97 14.94
N ALA A 127 6.31 -5.21 15.75
CA ALA A 127 6.13 -6.46 16.47
C ALA A 127 6.19 -7.70 15.53
N PRO A 128 6.76 -8.82 15.99
CA PRO A 128 6.73 -10.09 15.25
C PRO A 128 5.31 -10.48 14.83
N GLY A 129 5.17 -11.01 13.62
CA GLY A 129 3.87 -11.28 13.00
C GLY A 129 3.27 -10.09 12.25
N SER A 130 3.92 -8.92 12.27
CA SER A 130 3.54 -7.81 11.38
C SER A 130 3.81 -8.16 9.92
N MET A 131 2.95 -7.64 9.05
CA MET A 131 3.05 -7.85 7.61
C MET A 131 3.15 -6.53 6.87
N PHE A 132 3.85 -6.54 5.75
CA PHE A 132 3.93 -5.41 4.84
C PHE A 132 3.54 -5.83 3.43
N ALA A 133 2.54 -5.15 2.87
CA ALA A 133 2.24 -5.26 1.45
C ALA A 133 2.44 -3.91 0.77
N MET A 134 3.30 -3.85 -0.24
CA MET A 134 3.50 -2.64 -1.03
C MET A 134 3.40 -2.94 -2.52
N THR A 135 3.07 -1.93 -3.33
CA THR A 135 3.24 -2.05 -4.77
C THR A 135 4.49 -1.31 -5.26
N PHE A 136 5.03 -1.74 -6.38
CA PHE A 136 6.16 -1.11 -7.04
C PHE A 136 6.04 -1.21 -8.57
N LEU A 137 6.59 -0.22 -9.27
CA LEU A 137 6.66 -0.22 -10.73
C LEU A 137 7.94 -0.90 -11.22
N LEU A 138 7.81 -1.64 -12.32
CA LEU A 138 8.95 -2.27 -12.99
C LEU A 138 9.61 -1.27 -13.94
N PRO A 139 10.93 -1.40 -14.18
CA PRO A 139 11.59 -0.68 -15.27
C PRO A 139 10.84 -0.84 -16.61
N LEU A 140 10.67 0.26 -17.34
CA LEU A 140 9.88 0.28 -18.59
C LEU A 140 10.42 -0.67 -19.69
N ASP A 141 11.71 -1.01 -19.64
CA ASP A 141 12.33 -1.98 -20.54
C ASP A 141 11.88 -3.43 -20.30
N MET A 142 11.31 -3.72 -19.12
CA MET A 142 10.69 -5.00 -18.78
C MET A 142 9.22 -5.10 -19.21
N ALA A 143 8.58 -3.98 -19.55
CA ALA A 143 7.19 -3.96 -19.99
C ALA A 143 7.06 -4.64 -21.35
N GLU A 144 5.97 -5.41 -21.51
CA GLU A 144 5.59 -6.00 -22.79
C GLU A 144 5.36 -4.91 -23.86
N PRO A 145 5.65 -5.18 -25.15
CA PRO A 145 5.57 -4.17 -26.21
C PRO A 145 4.20 -3.49 -26.36
N ASP A 146 3.12 -4.21 -26.05
CA ASP A 146 1.74 -3.71 -26.11
C ASP A 146 1.35 -2.87 -24.89
N VAL A 147 1.97 -3.12 -23.73
CA VAL A 147 1.74 -2.37 -22.48
C VAL A 147 2.61 -1.11 -22.38
N ARG A 148 3.85 -1.16 -22.91
CA ARG A 148 4.86 -0.10 -22.76
C ARG A 148 4.37 1.30 -23.16
N PRO A 149 3.68 1.52 -24.30
CA PRO A 149 3.21 2.86 -24.68
C PRO A 149 2.26 3.49 -23.65
N GLY A 150 1.43 2.66 -23.00
CA GLY A 150 0.53 3.11 -21.94
C GLY A 150 1.30 3.56 -20.68
N LEU A 151 2.36 2.84 -20.31
CA LEU A 151 3.20 3.18 -19.17
C LEU A 151 4.04 4.45 -19.42
N GLU A 152 4.60 4.61 -20.62
CA GLU A 152 5.30 5.83 -21.03
C GLU A 152 4.35 7.04 -21.01
N MET A 153 3.12 6.88 -21.49
CA MET A 153 2.11 7.94 -21.43
C MET A 153 1.73 8.27 -19.99
N ALA A 154 1.62 7.27 -19.10
CA ALA A 154 1.37 7.48 -17.69
C ALA A 154 2.53 8.22 -17.00
N GLU A 155 3.79 7.83 -17.25
CA GLU A 155 4.98 8.49 -16.71
C GLU A 155 5.07 9.94 -17.18
N LYS A 156 4.85 10.19 -18.48
CA LYS A 156 4.81 11.55 -19.04
C LYS A 156 3.70 12.39 -18.41
N GLY A 157 2.52 11.82 -18.22
CA GLY A 157 1.38 12.47 -17.56
C GLY A 157 1.70 12.84 -16.12
N ALA A 158 2.26 11.90 -15.35
CA ALA A 158 2.64 12.08 -13.96
C ALA A 158 3.73 13.17 -13.81
N ARG A 159 4.73 13.17 -14.69
CA ARG A 159 5.74 14.22 -14.76
C ARG A 159 5.13 15.59 -15.07
N ALA A 160 4.19 15.66 -16.02
CA ALA A 160 3.51 16.90 -16.38
C ALA A 160 2.59 17.43 -15.26
N SER A 161 2.06 16.55 -14.40
CA SER A 161 1.27 16.93 -13.22
C SER A 161 2.11 17.25 -11.98
N GLY A 162 3.45 17.23 -12.07
CA GLY A 162 4.35 17.50 -10.94
C GLY A 162 4.52 16.33 -9.97
N THR A 163 4.14 15.12 -10.36
CA THR A 163 4.26 13.88 -9.57
C THR A 163 5.07 12.84 -10.35
N PRO A 164 6.36 13.11 -10.68
CA PRO A 164 7.14 12.21 -11.51
C PRO A 164 7.34 10.84 -10.84
N PHE A 165 7.37 9.78 -11.64
CA PHE A 165 7.82 8.48 -11.18
C PHE A 165 9.36 8.48 -11.13
N ILE A 166 9.93 8.36 -9.94
CA ILE A 166 11.37 8.47 -9.69
C ILE A 166 12.01 7.13 -9.30
N SER A 167 11.21 6.14 -8.89
CA SER A 167 11.70 4.82 -8.51
C SER A 167 11.01 3.69 -9.26
N PHE A 168 11.84 2.76 -9.73
CA PHE A 168 11.45 1.51 -10.38
C PHE A 168 12.33 0.39 -9.84
N PHE A 169 11.76 -0.80 -9.69
CA PHE A 169 12.43 -1.93 -9.05
C PHE A 169 12.23 -3.21 -9.85
N LYS A 170 13.31 -3.98 -10.00
CA LYS A 170 13.18 -5.38 -10.43
C LYS A 170 12.59 -6.21 -9.29
N PRO A 171 11.82 -7.28 -9.55
CA PRO A 171 11.23 -8.08 -8.48
C PRO A 171 12.25 -8.63 -7.48
N GLN A 172 13.39 -9.13 -7.97
CA GLN A 172 14.46 -9.63 -7.10
C GLN A 172 15.11 -8.51 -6.28
N GLU A 173 15.25 -7.31 -6.84
CA GLU A 173 15.77 -6.13 -6.13
C GLU A 173 14.86 -5.75 -4.97
N MET A 174 13.54 -5.69 -5.19
CA MET A 174 12.58 -5.35 -4.14
C MET A 174 12.54 -6.41 -3.03
N VAL A 175 12.53 -7.70 -3.39
CA VAL A 175 12.56 -8.79 -2.40
C VAL A 175 13.86 -8.77 -1.59
N GLN A 176 15.01 -8.52 -2.24
CA GLN A 176 16.28 -8.41 -1.54
C GLN A 176 16.29 -7.20 -0.60
N MET A 177 15.79 -6.05 -1.04
CA MET A 177 15.69 -4.84 -0.22
C MET A 177 14.84 -5.06 1.04
N ALA A 178 13.77 -5.85 0.95
CA ALA A 178 12.96 -6.23 2.10
C ALA A 178 13.73 -7.16 3.07
N ARG A 179 14.46 -8.15 2.55
CA ARG A 179 15.29 -9.04 3.39
C ARG A 179 16.39 -8.26 4.10
N ASP A 180 17.07 -7.36 3.38
CA ASP A 180 18.12 -6.50 3.92
C ASP A 180 17.58 -5.52 4.99
N ALA A 181 16.29 -5.15 4.90
CA ALA A 181 15.62 -4.33 5.89
C ALA A 181 15.27 -5.08 7.19
N GLY A 182 15.31 -6.42 7.19
CA GLY A 182 15.10 -7.25 8.38
C GLY A 182 13.81 -8.06 8.39
N PHE A 183 13.08 -8.15 7.28
CA PHE A 183 11.93 -9.07 7.17
C PHE A 183 12.40 -10.53 7.16
N SER A 184 11.71 -11.41 7.89
CA SER A 184 12.02 -12.83 7.99
C SER A 184 11.55 -13.61 6.77
N ASP A 185 10.44 -13.18 6.17
CA ASP A 185 9.98 -13.63 4.85
C ASP A 185 9.65 -12.44 3.94
N ALA A 186 9.93 -12.61 2.65
CA ALA A 186 9.64 -11.62 1.61
C ALA A 186 9.46 -12.33 0.27
N ARG A 187 8.34 -12.06 -0.38
CA ARG A 187 8.00 -12.62 -1.69
C ARG A 187 7.38 -11.60 -2.62
N HIS A 188 7.67 -11.79 -3.89
CA HIS A 188 7.03 -11.08 -4.99
C HIS A 188 5.67 -11.72 -5.30
N VAL A 189 4.65 -10.89 -5.54
CA VAL A 189 3.34 -11.27 -6.09
C VAL A 189 3.17 -10.52 -7.41
N SER A 190 3.22 -11.28 -8.50
CA SER A 190 3.20 -10.77 -9.87
C SER A 190 1.80 -10.49 -10.37
N ALA A 191 1.72 -9.74 -11.48
CA ALA A 191 0.47 -9.61 -12.25
C ALA A 191 -0.07 -10.97 -12.72
N ALA A 192 0.81 -11.95 -12.99
CA ALA A 192 0.41 -13.31 -13.35
C ALA A 192 -0.24 -14.05 -12.16
N ASP A 193 0.31 -13.92 -10.95
CA ASP A 193 -0.28 -14.49 -9.73
C ASP A 193 -1.67 -13.91 -9.48
N LEU A 194 -1.84 -12.59 -9.65
CA LEU A 194 -3.13 -11.93 -9.54
C LEU A 194 -4.11 -12.38 -10.64
N THR A 195 -3.62 -12.59 -11.86
CA THR A 195 -4.41 -13.09 -12.99
C THR A 195 -4.95 -14.48 -12.69
N GLU A 196 -4.08 -15.40 -12.27
CA GLU A 196 -4.46 -16.76 -11.91
C GLU A 196 -5.48 -16.76 -10.77
N ARG A 197 -5.25 -15.94 -9.73
CA ARG A 197 -6.12 -15.92 -8.55
C ARG A 197 -7.50 -15.31 -8.80
N TYR A 198 -7.60 -14.25 -9.61
CA TYR A 198 -8.84 -13.46 -9.70
C TYR A 198 -9.45 -13.34 -11.10
N PHE A 199 -8.72 -13.71 -12.16
CA PHE A 199 -9.12 -13.45 -13.55
C PHE A 199 -9.15 -14.71 -14.43
N LYS A 200 -8.63 -15.87 -13.98
CA LYS A 200 -8.51 -17.08 -14.82
C LYS A 200 -9.80 -17.54 -15.50
N ASP A 201 -10.95 -17.37 -14.83
CA ASP A 201 -12.25 -17.86 -15.30
C ASP A 201 -13.06 -16.74 -16.01
N ARG A 202 -12.42 -15.62 -16.37
CA ARG A 202 -13.12 -14.52 -17.02
C ARG A 202 -13.32 -14.77 -18.51
N PRO A 203 -14.57 -14.71 -19.01
CA PRO A 203 -14.85 -14.96 -20.42
C PRO A 203 -14.44 -13.78 -21.34
N ASP A 204 -14.17 -12.60 -20.78
CA ASP A 204 -13.83 -11.39 -21.53
C ASP A 204 -12.32 -11.19 -21.74
N GLY A 205 -11.49 -12.10 -21.23
CA GLY A 205 -10.02 -12.02 -21.34
C GLY A 205 -9.38 -10.87 -20.59
N LEU A 206 -10.13 -10.12 -19.76
CA LEU A 206 -9.59 -9.02 -18.99
C LEU A 206 -8.60 -9.56 -17.94
N ARG A 207 -7.41 -8.96 -17.88
CA ARG A 207 -6.36 -9.29 -16.90
C ARG A 207 -5.56 -8.04 -16.53
N PRO A 208 -4.91 -8.01 -15.35
CA PRO A 208 -3.92 -6.98 -15.02
C PRO A 208 -2.83 -6.90 -16.11
N PRO A 209 -2.32 -5.69 -16.44
CA PRO A 209 -1.17 -5.56 -17.33
C PRO A 209 0.04 -6.27 -16.73
N ILE A 210 0.68 -7.11 -17.54
CA ILE A 210 1.88 -7.86 -17.13
C ILE A 210 3.08 -6.91 -17.09
N ASN A 211 3.97 -7.10 -16.11
CA ASN A 211 5.22 -6.33 -15.94
C ASN A 211 5.02 -4.81 -15.86
N ALA A 212 3.95 -4.36 -15.20
CA ALA A 212 3.65 -2.94 -14.99
C ALA A 212 3.80 -2.54 -13.52
N GLU A 213 2.81 -2.88 -12.71
CA GLU A 213 2.81 -2.71 -11.25
C GLU A 213 2.71 -4.09 -10.60
N GLU A 214 3.62 -4.38 -9.69
CA GLU A 214 3.69 -5.64 -8.96
C GLU A 214 3.70 -5.40 -7.45
N LEU A 215 3.57 -6.46 -6.66
CA LEU A 215 3.48 -6.36 -5.21
C LEU A 215 4.61 -7.09 -4.50
N LEU A 216 5.10 -6.49 -3.43
CA LEU A 216 5.88 -7.17 -2.40
C LEU A 216 4.92 -7.54 -1.27
N LEU A 217 5.01 -8.77 -0.79
CA LEU A 217 4.48 -9.18 0.52
C LEU A 217 5.64 -9.63 1.39
N ALA A 218 5.78 -9.03 2.56
CA ALA A 218 6.82 -9.35 3.53
C ALA A 218 6.24 -9.55 4.93
N GLN A 219 6.90 -10.38 5.74
CA GLN A 219 6.48 -10.70 7.10
C GLN A 219 7.66 -10.57 8.06
N ARG A 220 7.38 -10.01 9.24
CA ARG A 220 8.35 -9.82 10.31
C ARG A 220 8.38 -11.01 11.27
#